data_AF-A0A453JPZ6-F1
#
_entry.id   AF-A0A453JPZ6-F1
#
_cell.length_a   1.000
_cell.length_b   1.000
_cell.length_c   1.000
_cell.angle_alpha   90.00
_cell.angle_beta   90.00
_cell.angle_gamma   90.00
#
_symmetry.space_group_name_H-M   'P 1'
#
loop_
_entity.id
_entity.type
_entity.pdbx_description
1 polymer ?
#
loop_
_entity_poly.entity_id
_entity_poly.type
_entity_poly.pdbx_seq_one_letter_code
_entity_poly.pdbx_strand_id
1 'polypeptide(L)'
;PEPNYKSRQLVSLAPQSNPIDTADMLRLLLIWAAILGCCHGQSEVSRRNSLLKVMSPPELEGTYGCASADFGFPQHAGSMTGVVVYPRPNTMACMNFDDFGISFRSRRAGGPPVILLVDRGGCYFTTKVQNGQKAGAAAVLIVNHRNEPLFAIDEPESGETTLDLHLQDITIPSALITKSLGESLRKASNNGDLVNVNLDWEESRPHPHERAEYEFWTNGNDECGPKCDEQVDFLKRFKGVAQTLEKKGYTQFTPHYITWYCPENFVLSKQCKSQCINHGRYCAPDPEQGFSKGYDGRDVVLQNLYQICVFKVAKKTGKPWLWWDYVTHFAIMCPMKKKMYTHECASGVIRSLGLSQKAVDMCVGDPHADEDHPVLKDEQDAQIGKGSRSDVTMLPTLVINNRQYKGQCSSLQFQ
;
A
#
# COMPACT_ATOMS: atom_id res chain seq x y z
N PRO A 1 2.84 86.94 -17.05
CA PRO A 1 2.62 87.17 -18.49
C PRO A 1 3.07 85.95 -19.30
N GLU A 2 2.10 85.18 -19.81
CA GLU A 2 2.26 84.34 -21.00
C GLU A 2 2.67 85.18 -22.23
N PRO A 3 2.97 84.62 -23.44
CA PRO A 3 3.00 83.20 -23.88
C PRO A 3 4.24 82.85 -24.76
N ASN A 4 4.48 81.56 -25.06
CA ASN A 4 4.35 81.04 -26.45
C ASN A 4 4.74 79.56 -26.58
N TYR A 5 3.79 78.82 -27.13
CA TYR A 5 3.83 77.41 -27.47
C TYR A 5 4.08 77.29 -28.98
N LYS A 6 5.09 76.53 -29.43
CA LYS A 6 5.12 75.97 -30.79
C LYS A 6 5.92 74.67 -30.88
N SER A 7 5.15 73.59 -31.04
CA SER A 7 5.32 72.49 -32.00
C SER A 7 6.61 71.64 -32.01
N ARG A 8 6.45 70.35 -31.72
CA ARG A 8 6.88 69.24 -32.60
C ARG A 8 6.05 67.97 -32.31
N GLN A 9 5.35 67.50 -33.34
CA GLN A 9 4.69 66.20 -33.39
C GLN A 9 5.73 65.09 -33.51
N LEU A 10 5.52 63.96 -32.82
CA LEU A 10 6.09 62.66 -33.18
C LEU A 10 5.03 61.57 -32.93
N VAL A 11 4.62 61.02 -34.07
CA VAL A 11 3.80 59.85 -34.40
C VAL A 11 3.62 58.78 -33.31
N SER A 12 2.37 58.43 -33.04
CA SER A 12 1.93 57.24 -32.29
C SER A 12 1.88 56.02 -33.22
N LEU A 13 2.54 54.93 -32.84
CA LEU A 13 2.36 53.59 -33.42
C LEU A 13 1.66 52.72 -32.38
N ALA A 14 0.37 52.46 -32.58
CA ALA A 14 -0.40 51.48 -31.82
C ALA A 14 -0.19 50.07 -32.40
N PRO A 15 -0.10 49.00 -31.58
CA PRO A 15 -0.06 47.63 -32.08
C PRO A 15 -1.48 47.15 -32.44
N GLN A 16 -1.65 46.67 -33.67
CA GLN A 16 -2.88 46.02 -34.14
C GLN A 16 -3.02 44.63 -33.51
N SER A 17 -4.09 44.43 -32.75
CA SER A 17 -4.54 43.11 -32.29
C SER A 17 -5.39 42.44 -33.36
N ASN A 18 -4.92 41.33 -33.94
CA ASN A 18 -5.73 40.50 -34.83
C ASN A 18 -6.77 39.69 -34.04
N PRO A 19 -8.02 39.58 -34.51
CA PRO A 19 -9.05 38.78 -33.85
C PRO A 19 -8.77 37.29 -34.01
N ILE A 20 -8.82 36.55 -32.90
CA ILE A 20 -8.70 35.09 -32.87
C ILE A 20 -9.93 34.50 -33.56
N ASP A 21 -9.72 33.69 -34.58
CA ASP A 21 -10.77 33.09 -35.39
C ASP A 21 -11.59 32.08 -34.56
N THR A 22 -12.91 32.09 -34.71
CA THR A 22 -13.84 31.25 -33.96
C THR A 22 -13.59 29.75 -34.14
N ALA A 23 -12.98 29.37 -35.27
CA ALA A 23 -12.55 28.00 -35.54
C ALA A 23 -11.35 27.55 -34.68
N ASP A 24 -10.44 28.47 -34.33
CA ASP A 24 -9.27 28.17 -33.49
C ASP A 24 -9.66 28.01 -32.03
N MET A 25 -10.66 28.78 -31.55
CA MET A 25 -11.25 28.57 -30.22
C MET A 25 -11.93 27.20 -30.10
N LEU A 26 -12.61 26.73 -31.15
CA LEU A 26 -13.27 25.42 -31.12
C LEU A 26 -12.25 24.27 -31.14
N ARG A 27 -11.14 24.42 -31.88
CA ARG A 27 -10.04 23.45 -31.88
C ARG A 27 -9.32 23.39 -30.53
N LEU A 28 -9.08 24.53 -29.90
CA LEU A 28 -8.52 24.60 -28.55
C LEU A 28 -9.46 23.94 -27.52
N LEU A 29 -10.77 24.16 -27.59
CA LEU A 29 -11.76 23.51 -26.72
C LEU A 29 -11.79 21.98 -26.90
N LEU A 30 -11.68 21.48 -28.13
CA LEU A 30 -11.63 20.04 -28.40
C LEU A 30 -10.32 19.40 -27.90
N ILE A 31 -9.18 20.09 -28.02
CA ILE A 31 -7.90 19.63 -27.47
C ILE A 31 -7.96 19.63 -25.94
N TRP A 32 -8.54 20.66 -25.31
CA TRP A 32 -8.75 20.69 -23.87
C TRP A 32 -9.70 19.57 -23.40
N ALA A 33 -10.79 19.30 -24.12
CA ALA A 33 -11.69 18.18 -23.81
C ALA A 33 -11.00 16.81 -23.94
N ALA A 34 -10.12 16.64 -24.93
CA ALA A 34 -9.31 15.41 -25.08
C ALA A 34 -8.27 15.25 -23.96
N ILE A 35 -7.66 16.35 -23.51
CA ILE A 35 -6.70 16.34 -22.38
C ILE A 35 -7.42 16.10 -21.05
N LEU A 36 -8.62 16.68 -20.84
CA LEU A 36 -9.46 16.41 -19.67
C LEU A 36 -10.06 15.00 -19.67
N GLY A 37 -10.32 14.40 -20.83
CA GLY A 37 -10.77 13.02 -20.98
C GLY A 37 -9.73 11.97 -20.57
N CYS A 38 -8.43 12.30 -20.63
CA CYS A 38 -7.33 11.41 -20.24
C CYS A 38 -6.96 11.50 -18.75
N CYS A 39 -7.56 12.44 -17.99
CA CYS A 39 -7.26 12.66 -16.57
C CYS A 39 -8.24 11.96 -15.61
N HIS A 40 -8.95 10.93 -16.06
CA HIS A 40 -9.53 9.94 -15.14
C HIS A 40 -8.49 8.85 -14.86
N GLY A 41 -7.35 9.27 -14.32
CA GLY A 41 -6.45 8.35 -13.61
C GLY A 41 -7.21 7.84 -12.40
N GLN A 42 -7.84 6.68 -12.54
CA GLN A 42 -8.28 5.93 -11.37
C GLN A 42 -7.04 5.65 -10.55
N SER A 43 -6.95 6.27 -9.38
CA SER A 43 -6.05 5.85 -8.33
C SER A 43 -6.37 4.38 -8.05
N GLU A 44 -5.54 3.47 -8.56
CA GLU A 44 -5.64 2.05 -8.23
C GLU A 44 -5.18 1.87 -6.78
N VAL A 45 -6.10 2.10 -5.85
CA VAL A 45 -6.01 1.52 -4.51
C VAL A 45 -6.03 0.00 -4.74
N SER A 46 -4.92 -0.65 -4.38
CA SER A 46 -4.63 -2.06 -4.64
C SER A 46 -5.80 -2.96 -4.25
N ARG A 47 -6.48 -3.51 -5.27
CA ARG A 47 -7.68 -4.33 -5.13
C ARG A 47 -7.30 -5.73 -4.59
N ARG A 48 -7.85 -6.12 -3.43
CA ARG A 48 -8.04 -7.54 -3.08
C ARG A 48 -9.32 -8.02 -3.75
N ASN A 49 -9.26 -8.22 -5.06
CA ASN A 49 -10.39 -8.76 -5.80
C ASN A 49 -10.40 -10.27 -5.63
N SER A 50 -11.27 -10.77 -4.76
CA SER A 50 -11.69 -12.17 -4.83
C SER A 50 -12.64 -12.34 -6.01
N LEU A 51 -12.74 -13.57 -6.52
CA LEU A 51 -13.62 -13.87 -7.63
C LEU A 51 -14.88 -14.58 -7.10
N LEU A 52 -16.03 -14.02 -7.46
CA LEU A 52 -17.32 -14.67 -7.27
C LEU A 52 -17.80 -15.18 -8.62
N LYS A 53 -17.87 -16.50 -8.78
CA LYS A 53 -18.40 -17.13 -9.99
C LYS A 53 -19.87 -17.47 -9.80
N VAL A 54 -20.74 -16.86 -10.57
CA VAL A 54 -22.16 -17.24 -10.64
C VAL A 54 -22.28 -18.35 -11.67
N MET A 55 -22.87 -19.49 -11.28
CA MET A 55 -23.01 -20.68 -12.10
C MET A 55 -24.46 -20.90 -12.56
N SER A 56 -25.43 -20.37 -11.83
CA SER A 56 -26.84 -20.37 -12.24
C SER A 56 -27.57 -19.17 -11.62
N PRO A 57 -28.64 -18.66 -12.27
CA PRO A 57 -29.19 -19.11 -13.56
C PRO A 57 -28.33 -18.67 -14.77
N PRO A 58 -28.48 -19.28 -15.97
CA PRO A 58 -27.61 -19.04 -17.13
C PRO A 58 -27.52 -17.57 -17.56
N GLU A 59 -28.56 -16.78 -17.32
CA GLU A 59 -28.61 -15.36 -17.66
C GLU A 59 -27.65 -14.51 -16.81
N LEU A 60 -27.26 -15.03 -15.63
CA LEU A 60 -26.33 -14.40 -14.70
C LEU A 60 -24.99 -15.13 -14.62
N GLU A 61 -24.77 -16.16 -15.46
CA GLU A 61 -23.53 -16.93 -15.43
C GLU A 61 -22.33 -16.04 -15.79
N GLY A 62 -21.31 -16.05 -14.94
CA GLY A 62 -20.16 -15.17 -15.11
C GLY A 62 -19.24 -15.12 -13.90
N THR A 63 -18.08 -14.50 -14.08
CA THR A 63 -17.13 -14.24 -12.99
C THR A 63 -17.12 -12.75 -12.69
N TYR A 64 -17.33 -12.42 -11.41
CA TYR A 64 -17.47 -11.05 -10.93
C TYR A 64 -16.43 -10.76 -9.86
N GLY A 65 -15.88 -9.54 -9.89
CA GLY A 65 -15.00 -9.07 -8.81
C GLY A 65 -15.81 -8.82 -7.54
N CYS A 66 -15.26 -9.25 -6.40
CA CYS A 66 -15.79 -8.95 -5.08
C CYS A 66 -14.65 -8.55 -4.13
N ALA A 67 -14.96 -7.79 -3.09
CA ALA A 67 -14.00 -7.44 -2.03
C ALA A 67 -14.29 -8.31 -0.81
N SER A 68 -13.47 -9.34 -0.61
CA SER A 68 -13.58 -10.21 0.57
C SER A 68 -13.17 -9.50 1.84
N ALA A 69 -13.81 -9.84 2.95
CA ALA A 69 -13.41 -9.41 4.28
C ALA A 69 -12.14 -10.16 4.74
N ASP A 70 -11.42 -9.57 5.68
CA ASP A 70 -10.17 -10.15 6.21
C ASP A 70 -10.41 -11.17 7.35
N PHE A 71 -11.67 -11.45 7.67
CA PHE A 71 -12.10 -12.35 8.75
C PHE A 71 -13.04 -13.46 8.24
N GLY A 72 -13.19 -14.53 9.03
CA GLY A 72 -14.15 -15.60 8.75
C GLY A 72 -13.74 -16.66 7.72
N PHE A 73 -12.61 -16.48 7.04
CA PHE A 73 -12.09 -17.49 6.11
C PHE A 73 -11.32 -18.61 6.85
N PRO A 74 -11.44 -19.88 6.43
CA PRO A 74 -10.54 -20.94 6.88
C PRO A 74 -9.07 -20.59 6.64
N GLN A 75 -8.16 -21.15 7.45
CA GLN A 75 -6.72 -20.83 7.37
C GLN A 75 -6.05 -21.28 6.06
N HIS A 76 -6.71 -22.12 5.26
CA HIS A 76 -6.23 -22.63 3.97
C HIS A 76 -6.94 -21.95 2.78
N ALA A 77 -6.22 -21.84 1.67
CA ALA A 77 -6.80 -21.49 0.38
C ALA A 77 -7.92 -22.48 0.02
N GLY A 78 -8.99 -21.98 -0.59
CA GLY A 78 -10.13 -22.81 -0.94
C GLY A 78 -11.19 -22.02 -1.67
N SER A 79 -12.21 -22.77 -2.09
CA SER A 79 -13.42 -22.23 -2.65
C SER A 79 -14.63 -22.90 -2.01
N MET A 80 -15.75 -22.17 -1.97
CA MET A 80 -17.02 -22.69 -1.48
C MET A 80 -18.09 -22.49 -2.54
N THR A 81 -18.74 -23.58 -2.92
CA THR A 81 -19.95 -23.55 -3.76
C THR A 81 -21.19 -23.60 -2.88
N GLY A 82 -22.14 -22.70 -3.09
CA GLY A 82 -23.37 -22.63 -2.31
C GLY A 82 -24.52 -21.92 -3.02
N VAL A 83 -25.70 -22.03 -2.45
CA VAL A 83 -26.92 -21.41 -2.97
C VAL A 83 -27.15 -20.08 -2.30
N VAL A 84 -27.41 -19.04 -3.10
CA VAL A 84 -27.68 -17.69 -2.62
C VAL A 84 -29.12 -17.58 -2.13
N VAL A 85 -29.29 -17.09 -0.90
CA VAL A 85 -30.61 -16.82 -0.31
C VAL A 85 -30.67 -15.36 0.11
N TYR A 86 -31.69 -14.66 -0.38
CA TYR A 86 -32.03 -13.31 0.06
C TYR A 86 -33.18 -13.36 1.07
N PRO A 87 -33.00 -12.88 2.31
CA PRO A 87 -34.05 -12.95 3.33
C PRO A 87 -35.14 -11.90 3.06
N ARG A 88 -36.41 -12.23 3.33
CA ARG A 88 -37.54 -11.30 3.16
C ARG A 88 -37.61 -10.26 4.29
N PRO A 89 -37.73 -10.64 5.57
CA PRO A 89 -37.46 -9.72 6.67
C PRO A 89 -35.95 -9.69 6.97
N ASN A 90 -35.50 -8.64 7.66
CA ASN A 90 -34.11 -8.48 8.08
C ASN A 90 -33.10 -8.48 6.90
N THR A 91 -33.44 -7.79 5.80
CA THR A 91 -32.60 -7.68 4.59
C THR A 91 -31.22 -7.10 4.86
N MET A 92 -31.09 -6.26 5.90
CA MET A 92 -29.82 -5.69 6.34
C MET A 92 -29.10 -6.54 7.40
N ALA A 93 -29.66 -7.67 7.84
CA ALA A 93 -29.06 -8.55 8.86
C ALA A 93 -28.59 -7.87 10.15
N CYS A 94 -29.23 -6.77 10.56
CA CYS A 94 -28.86 -6.03 11.77
C CYS A 94 -29.51 -6.59 13.04
N MET A 95 -30.55 -7.41 12.90
CA MET A 95 -31.22 -8.11 14.00
C MET A 95 -30.92 -9.61 13.93
N ASN A 96 -31.22 -10.33 15.00
CA ASN A 96 -31.05 -11.79 15.01
C ASN A 96 -32.12 -12.44 14.12
N PHE A 97 -31.74 -13.39 13.27
CA PHE A 97 -32.70 -14.06 12.36
C PHE A 97 -33.68 -14.99 13.10
N ASP A 98 -33.29 -15.47 14.29
CA ASP A 98 -34.16 -16.26 15.16
C ASP A 98 -35.42 -15.49 15.58
N ASP A 99 -35.32 -14.15 15.73
CA ASP A 99 -36.45 -13.27 16.07
C ASP A 99 -37.53 -13.27 14.97
N PHE A 100 -37.15 -13.65 13.75
CA PHE A 100 -38.03 -13.78 12.59
C PHE A 100 -38.36 -15.24 12.25
N GLY A 101 -37.90 -16.21 13.07
CA GLY A 101 -38.05 -17.64 12.80
C GLY A 101 -37.30 -18.13 11.56
N ILE A 102 -36.21 -17.45 11.18
CA ILE A 102 -35.41 -17.77 9.99
C ILE A 102 -34.16 -18.55 10.40
N SER A 103 -33.95 -19.71 9.77
CA SER A 103 -32.71 -20.48 9.87
C SER A 103 -32.21 -20.87 8.48
N PHE A 104 -30.92 -20.70 8.26
CA PHE A 104 -30.21 -21.09 7.05
C PHE A 104 -29.51 -22.45 7.17
N ARG A 105 -29.65 -23.12 8.32
CA ARG A 105 -29.16 -24.49 8.51
C ARG A 105 -29.87 -25.42 7.52
N SER A 106 -29.09 -26.27 6.87
CA SER A 106 -29.64 -27.23 5.90
C SER A 106 -30.62 -28.19 6.59
N ARG A 107 -31.86 -28.23 6.11
CA ARG A 107 -32.94 -29.05 6.71
C ARG A 107 -32.77 -30.54 6.46
N ARG A 108 -31.90 -30.92 5.50
CA ARG A 108 -31.60 -32.32 5.15
C ARG A 108 -30.09 -32.49 5.06
N ALA A 109 -29.59 -33.64 5.49
CA ALA A 109 -28.19 -34.00 5.29
C ALA A 109 -27.86 -33.97 3.78
N GLY A 110 -26.73 -33.35 3.43
CA GLY A 110 -26.26 -33.22 2.04
C GLY A 110 -26.86 -32.07 1.24
N GLY A 111 -27.70 -31.20 1.82
CA GLY A 111 -28.13 -29.98 1.13
C GLY A 111 -26.98 -28.98 0.95
N PRO A 112 -26.98 -28.18 -0.13
CA PRO A 112 -25.90 -27.24 -0.41
C PRO A 112 -25.81 -26.17 0.69
N PRO A 113 -24.61 -25.63 0.97
CA PRO A 113 -24.43 -24.55 1.93
C PRO A 113 -25.17 -23.29 1.45
N VAL A 114 -25.73 -22.55 2.39
CA VAL A 114 -26.46 -21.30 2.11
C VAL A 114 -25.48 -20.13 2.17
N ILE A 115 -25.45 -19.36 1.09
CA ILE A 115 -24.73 -18.09 0.99
C ILE A 115 -25.76 -16.97 1.17
N LEU A 116 -25.69 -16.27 2.28
CA LEU A 116 -26.67 -15.24 2.65
C LEU A 116 -26.38 -13.94 1.89
N LEU A 117 -27.36 -13.43 1.14
CA LEU A 117 -27.28 -12.14 0.46
C LEU A 117 -27.99 -11.07 1.30
N VAL A 118 -27.29 -9.99 1.67
CA VAL A 118 -27.82 -8.92 2.52
C VAL A 118 -27.41 -7.55 2.02
N ASP A 119 -28.14 -6.53 2.47
CA ASP A 119 -27.91 -5.14 2.05
C ASP A 119 -26.96 -4.40 2.99
N ARG A 120 -26.08 -3.58 2.41
CA ARG A 120 -25.26 -2.63 3.16
C ARG A 120 -26.15 -1.54 3.80
N GLY A 121 -25.81 -1.12 5.02
CA GLY A 121 -26.52 -0.09 5.78
C GLY A 121 -27.06 -0.58 7.13
N GLY A 122 -27.48 0.34 8.00
CA GLY A 122 -28.13 0.06 9.28
C GLY A 122 -27.25 -0.47 10.42
N CYS A 123 -26.15 -1.18 10.12
CA CYS A 123 -25.20 -1.73 11.08
C CYS A 123 -23.87 -2.10 10.39
N TYR A 124 -22.85 -2.42 11.20
CA TYR A 124 -21.50 -2.82 10.78
C TYR A 124 -21.49 -4.10 9.93
N PHE A 125 -20.46 -4.30 9.10
CA PHE A 125 -20.31 -5.51 8.27
C PHE A 125 -20.24 -6.76 9.16
N THR A 126 -19.40 -6.69 10.18
CA THR A 126 -19.19 -7.73 11.19
C THR A 126 -20.49 -8.19 11.85
N THR A 127 -21.37 -7.26 12.26
CA THR A 127 -22.69 -7.57 12.83
C THR A 127 -23.54 -8.40 11.87
N LYS A 128 -23.56 -8.05 10.58
CA LYS A 128 -24.29 -8.78 9.54
C LYS A 128 -23.78 -10.22 9.42
N VAL A 129 -22.46 -10.37 9.41
CA VAL A 129 -21.81 -11.68 9.28
C VAL A 129 -22.05 -12.54 10.51
N GLN A 130 -21.93 -11.96 11.72
CA GLN A 130 -22.24 -12.66 12.97
C GLN A 130 -23.69 -13.15 13.03
N ASN A 131 -24.66 -12.30 12.65
CA ASN A 131 -26.08 -12.68 12.63
C ASN A 131 -26.36 -13.77 11.59
N GLY A 132 -25.77 -13.67 10.39
CA GLY A 132 -25.84 -14.72 9.37
C GLY A 132 -25.25 -16.05 9.84
N GLN A 133 -24.09 -16.01 10.51
CA GLN A 133 -23.43 -17.19 11.07
C GLN A 133 -24.27 -17.88 12.14
N LYS A 134 -24.82 -17.12 13.09
CA LYS A 134 -25.70 -17.66 14.15
C LYS A 134 -26.91 -18.39 13.55
N ALA A 135 -27.48 -17.81 12.50
CA ALA A 135 -28.59 -18.38 11.75
C ALA A 135 -28.22 -19.61 10.89
N GLY A 136 -26.92 -19.91 10.75
CA GLY A 136 -26.40 -21.08 10.05
C GLY A 136 -26.04 -20.86 8.58
N ALA A 137 -25.85 -19.61 8.14
CA ALA A 137 -25.29 -19.34 6.82
C ALA A 137 -23.83 -19.82 6.77
N ALA A 138 -23.40 -20.26 5.59
CA ALA A 138 -22.04 -20.72 5.34
C ALA A 138 -21.12 -19.62 4.81
N ALA A 139 -21.69 -18.56 4.23
CA ALA A 139 -21.00 -17.34 3.81
C ALA A 139 -21.98 -16.18 3.74
N VAL A 140 -21.49 -14.94 3.70
CA VAL A 140 -22.33 -13.73 3.55
C VAL A 140 -21.84 -12.84 2.41
N LEU A 141 -22.72 -12.56 1.44
CA LEU A 141 -22.52 -11.57 0.39
C LEU A 141 -23.25 -10.28 0.76
N ILE A 142 -22.52 -9.18 0.83
CA ILE A 142 -23.06 -7.87 1.19
C ILE A 142 -23.16 -7.04 -0.09
N VAL A 143 -24.36 -6.56 -0.40
CA VAL A 143 -24.64 -5.75 -1.58
C VAL A 143 -24.31 -4.31 -1.28
N ASN A 144 -23.39 -3.73 -2.04
CA ASN A 144 -23.10 -2.31 -1.94
C ASN A 144 -24.32 -1.48 -2.40
N HIS A 145 -24.60 -0.36 -1.72
CA HIS A 145 -25.73 0.52 -2.05
C HIS A 145 -25.32 1.69 -2.98
N ARG A 146 -24.01 1.96 -3.11
CA ARG A 146 -23.44 2.98 -4.00
C ARG A 146 -22.76 2.32 -5.20
N ASN A 147 -22.81 2.98 -6.36
CA ASN A 147 -22.01 2.63 -7.53
C ASN A 147 -20.59 3.20 -7.37
N GLU A 148 -19.90 2.77 -6.32
CA GLU A 148 -18.53 3.14 -5.99
C GLU A 148 -17.62 1.90 -6.08
N PRO A 149 -16.30 2.06 -6.18
CA PRO A 149 -15.39 0.93 -6.18
C PRO A 149 -15.57 0.11 -4.89
N LEU A 150 -15.39 -1.21 -4.99
CA LEU A 150 -15.61 -2.13 -3.88
C LEU A 150 -14.54 -1.91 -2.80
N PHE A 151 -14.93 -1.22 -1.72
CA PHE A 151 -14.15 -1.11 -0.51
C PHE A 151 -15.00 -1.61 0.65
N ALA A 152 -14.51 -2.60 1.39
CA ALA A 152 -15.11 -3.02 2.65
C ALA A 152 -14.78 -1.97 3.73
N ILE A 153 -15.45 -0.82 3.68
CA ILE A 153 -15.35 0.18 4.74
C ILE A 153 -16.32 -0.24 5.84
N ASP A 154 -15.77 -0.61 6.99
CA ASP A 154 -16.49 -1.08 8.18
C ASP A 154 -17.08 0.08 9.00
N GLU A 155 -17.50 1.16 8.34
CA GLU A 155 -18.13 2.31 8.99
C GLU A 155 -19.65 2.23 8.86
N PRO A 156 -20.40 2.34 9.96
CA PRO A 156 -21.84 2.47 9.93
C PRO A 156 -22.17 3.91 9.52
N GLU A 157 -23.20 4.08 8.69
CA GLU A 157 -23.70 5.42 8.36
C GLU A 157 -24.38 6.11 9.57
N SER A 158 -24.68 5.35 10.63
CA SER A 158 -25.20 5.82 11.90
C SER A 158 -24.11 5.76 12.97
N GLY A 159 -23.71 6.92 13.51
CA GLY A 159 -22.61 7.09 14.48
C GLY A 159 -22.80 6.47 15.87
N GLU A 160 -23.43 5.29 15.97
CA GLU A 160 -23.50 4.54 17.22
C GLU A 160 -22.23 3.72 17.43
N THR A 161 -21.38 4.25 18.32
CA THR A 161 -20.13 3.66 18.78
C THR A 161 -20.41 2.68 19.92
N THR A 162 -20.71 1.43 19.59
CA THR A 162 -20.53 0.30 20.52
C THR A 162 -19.70 -0.78 19.83
N LEU A 163 -18.39 -0.54 19.74
CA LEU A 163 -17.43 -1.56 19.34
C LEU A 163 -17.25 -2.56 20.49
N ASP A 164 -18.05 -3.64 20.48
CA ASP A 164 -17.72 -4.91 21.14
C ASP A 164 -17.45 -5.95 20.03
N LEU A 165 -16.52 -5.61 19.12
CA LEU A 165 -16.19 -6.43 17.96
C LEU A 165 -15.29 -7.60 18.35
N HIS A 166 -15.90 -8.69 18.82
CA HIS A 166 -15.28 -10.01 18.86
C HIS A 166 -15.17 -10.59 17.44
N LEU A 167 -14.25 -10.05 16.63
CA LEU A 167 -13.92 -10.58 15.30
C LEU A 167 -13.47 -12.06 15.33
N GLN A 168 -12.95 -12.51 16.47
CA GLN A 168 -12.47 -13.89 16.69
C GLN A 168 -13.60 -14.94 16.61
N ASP A 169 -14.85 -14.55 16.81
CA ASP A 169 -15.99 -15.47 16.80
C ASP A 169 -16.55 -15.69 15.38
N ILE A 170 -16.09 -14.91 14.38
CA ILE A 170 -16.55 -15.06 13.00
C ILE A 170 -15.69 -16.10 12.28
N THR A 171 -16.34 -17.17 11.81
CA THR A 171 -15.74 -18.34 11.16
C THR A 171 -16.30 -18.61 9.76
N ILE A 172 -17.16 -17.72 9.24
CA ILE A 172 -17.71 -17.84 7.88
C ILE A 172 -17.20 -16.71 6.98
N PRO A 173 -16.85 -17.01 5.71
CA PRO A 173 -16.35 -16.02 4.78
C PRO A 173 -17.42 -14.97 4.43
N SER A 174 -16.96 -13.75 4.13
CA SER A 174 -17.85 -12.69 3.64
C SER A 174 -17.20 -11.84 2.57
N ALA A 175 -18.01 -11.31 1.65
CA ALA A 175 -17.54 -10.46 0.56
C ALA A 175 -18.55 -9.36 0.19
N LEU A 176 -18.03 -8.18 -0.12
CA LEU A 176 -18.78 -7.06 -0.68
C LEU A 176 -18.84 -7.19 -2.20
N ILE A 177 -20.06 -7.14 -2.75
CA ILE A 177 -20.32 -7.17 -4.18
C ILE A 177 -20.92 -5.86 -4.68
N THR A 178 -20.84 -5.65 -5.99
CA THR A 178 -21.40 -4.45 -6.62
C THR A 178 -22.92 -4.41 -6.47
N LYS A 179 -23.47 -3.19 -6.49
CA LYS A 179 -24.91 -2.97 -6.51
C LYS A 179 -25.59 -3.72 -7.66
N SER A 180 -25.03 -3.61 -8.87
CA SER A 180 -25.59 -4.23 -10.09
C SER A 180 -25.67 -5.76 -10.01
N LEU A 181 -24.63 -6.40 -9.45
CA LEU A 181 -24.64 -7.85 -9.25
C LEU A 181 -25.65 -8.23 -8.16
N GLY A 182 -25.63 -7.52 -7.02
CA GLY A 182 -26.54 -7.79 -5.91
C GLY A 182 -28.02 -7.65 -6.30
N GLU A 183 -28.38 -6.64 -7.09
CA GLU A 183 -29.75 -6.47 -7.62
C GLU A 183 -30.15 -7.63 -8.53
N SER A 184 -29.23 -8.09 -9.39
CA SER A 184 -29.46 -9.25 -10.28
C SER A 184 -29.68 -10.55 -9.48
N LEU A 185 -28.79 -10.84 -8.52
CA LEU A 185 -28.91 -12.02 -7.66
C LEU A 185 -30.19 -11.98 -6.80
N ARG A 186 -30.54 -10.80 -6.28
CA ARG A 186 -31.78 -10.59 -5.52
C ARG A 186 -33.01 -10.87 -6.38
N LYS A 187 -33.04 -10.34 -7.61
CA LYS A 187 -34.16 -10.56 -8.54
C LYS A 187 -34.33 -12.04 -8.85
N ALA A 188 -33.25 -12.74 -9.19
CA ALA A 188 -33.28 -14.18 -9.43
C ALA A 188 -33.75 -14.97 -8.19
N SER A 189 -33.19 -14.68 -7.01
CA SER A 189 -33.58 -15.33 -5.75
C SER A 189 -35.07 -15.11 -5.42
N ASN A 190 -35.59 -13.89 -5.62
CA ASN A 190 -37.00 -13.57 -5.38
C ASN A 190 -37.96 -14.20 -6.40
N ASN A 191 -37.51 -14.41 -7.63
CA ASN A 191 -38.27 -15.12 -8.66
C ASN A 191 -38.36 -16.63 -8.40
N GLY A 192 -37.59 -17.15 -7.44
CA GLY A 192 -37.50 -18.57 -7.13
C GLY A 192 -36.46 -19.32 -7.97
N ASP A 193 -35.59 -18.60 -8.69
CA ASP A 193 -34.51 -19.21 -9.45
C ASP A 193 -33.45 -19.77 -8.51
N LEU A 194 -32.86 -20.93 -8.89
CA LEU A 194 -31.73 -21.49 -8.16
C LEU A 194 -30.47 -20.67 -8.49
N VAL A 195 -30.08 -19.80 -7.56
CA VAL A 195 -28.86 -19.00 -7.69
C VAL A 195 -27.69 -19.75 -7.05
N ASN A 196 -26.85 -20.36 -7.87
CA ASN A 196 -25.69 -21.13 -7.41
C ASN A 196 -24.42 -20.33 -7.69
N VAL A 197 -23.58 -20.16 -6.68
CA VAL A 197 -22.33 -19.39 -6.79
C VAL A 197 -21.17 -20.15 -6.17
N ASN A 198 -19.97 -19.88 -6.68
CA ASN A 198 -18.71 -20.31 -6.12
C ASN A 198 -17.93 -19.05 -5.66
N LEU A 199 -17.64 -18.98 -4.37
CA LEU A 199 -16.78 -17.97 -3.78
C LEU A 199 -15.36 -18.53 -3.67
N ASP A 200 -14.42 -17.91 -4.36
CA ASP A 200 -13.03 -18.33 -4.41
C ASP A 200 -12.12 -17.30 -3.70
N TRP A 201 -11.35 -17.76 -2.72
CA TRP A 201 -10.40 -16.94 -1.96
C TRP A 201 -8.95 -17.42 -2.09
N GLU A 202 -8.64 -18.22 -3.10
CA GLU A 202 -7.29 -18.76 -3.35
C GLU A 202 -6.24 -17.67 -3.57
N GLU A 203 -6.55 -16.62 -4.34
CA GLU A 203 -5.65 -15.49 -4.60
C GLU A 203 -5.62 -14.41 -3.49
N SER A 204 -6.54 -14.53 -2.52
CA SER A 204 -6.72 -13.52 -1.46
C SER A 204 -5.79 -13.73 -0.27
N ARG A 205 -5.05 -14.85 -0.22
CA ARG A 205 -4.08 -15.15 0.84
C ARG A 205 -2.64 -15.11 0.31
N PRO A 206 -1.74 -14.37 0.96
CA PRO A 206 -0.36 -14.31 0.54
C PRO A 206 0.42 -15.56 0.94
N HIS A 207 0.87 -16.30 -0.07
CA HIS A 207 1.91 -17.33 -0.06
C HIS A 207 1.79 -18.51 0.94
N PRO A 208 2.50 -19.64 0.69
CA PRO A 208 2.27 -20.94 1.36
C PRO A 208 2.71 -21.02 2.83
N HIS A 209 3.27 -19.95 3.38
CA HIS A 209 3.70 -19.84 4.77
C HIS A 209 2.84 -18.75 5.38
N GLU A 210 2.04 -19.06 6.40
CA GLU A 210 0.96 -18.26 7.02
C GLU A 210 1.36 -16.87 7.59
N ARG A 211 2.37 -16.19 7.03
CA ARG A 211 2.95 -14.92 7.46
C ARG A 211 2.98 -13.93 6.30
N ALA A 212 2.66 -12.66 6.58
CA ALA A 212 2.78 -11.61 5.56
C ALA A 212 4.26 -11.24 5.36
N GLU A 213 4.74 -11.33 4.12
CA GLU A 213 6.06 -10.84 3.75
C GLU A 213 5.93 -9.37 3.38
N TYR A 214 6.71 -8.51 4.04
CA TYR A 214 6.70 -7.09 3.73
C TYR A 214 8.10 -6.49 3.71
N GLU A 215 8.26 -5.52 2.82
CA GLU A 215 9.49 -4.80 2.56
C GLU A 215 9.24 -3.32 2.79
N PHE A 216 10.20 -2.63 3.41
CA PHE A 216 10.17 -1.18 3.53
C PHE A 216 11.36 -0.58 2.80
N TRP A 217 11.06 0.08 1.68
CA TRP A 217 12.01 0.79 0.85
C TRP A 217 12.16 2.22 1.37
N THR A 218 13.37 2.58 1.77
CA THR A 218 13.66 3.83 2.46
C THR A 218 15.05 4.38 2.12
N ASN A 219 15.38 5.55 2.64
CA ASN A 219 16.73 6.11 2.60
C ASN A 219 17.12 6.64 3.99
N GLY A 220 18.38 6.49 4.39
CA GLY A 220 18.92 6.98 5.66
C GLY A 220 19.24 8.48 5.68
N ASN A 221 18.86 9.25 4.66
CA ASN A 221 18.98 10.72 4.66
C ASN A 221 17.97 11.34 5.65
N ASP A 222 18.41 12.28 6.49
CA ASP A 222 17.56 13.04 7.41
C ASP A 222 17.53 14.56 7.12
N GLU A 223 18.14 15.02 6.02
CA GLU A 223 18.25 16.44 5.62
C GLU A 223 17.41 16.81 4.38
N CYS A 224 16.26 16.17 4.18
CA CYS A 224 15.33 16.51 3.10
C CYS A 224 14.08 17.29 3.55
N GLY A 225 14.17 17.96 4.70
CA GLY A 225 13.09 18.75 5.29
C GLY A 225 11.93 17.89 5.79
N PRO A 226 10.68 18.40 5.73
CA PRO A 226 9.50 17.72 6.32
C PRO A 226 9.29 16.29 5.84
N LYS A 227 9.71 15.96 4.61
CA LYS A 227 9.61 14.60 4.06
C LYS A 227 10.44 13.59 4.87
N CYS A 228 11.65 13.98 5.27
CA CYS A 228 12.53 13.15 6.08
C CYS A 228 12.02 13.06 7.52
N ASP A 229 11.51 14.16 8.06
CA ASP A 229 10.91 14.20 9.39
C ASP A 229 9.71 13.22 9.49
N GLU A 230 8.82 13.22 8.51
CA GLU A 230 7.67 12.28 8.43
C GLU A 230 8.13 10.81 8.38
N GLN A 231 9.18 10.51 7.62
CA GLN A 231 9.72 9.16 7.51
C GLN A 231 10.33 8.69 8.83
N VAL A 232 11.09 9.55 9.51
CA VAL A 232 11.66 9.27 10.83
C VAL A 232 10.55 9.07 11.87
N ASP A 233 9.50 9.87 11.82
CA ASP A 233 8.34 9.73 12.71
C ASP A 233 7.57 8.44 12.46
N PHE A 234 7.41 8.03 11.19
CA PHE A 234 6.85 6.73 10.85
C PHE A 234 7.66 5.58 11.47
N LEU A 235 8.99 5.58 11.31
CA LEU A 235 9.87 4.56 11.89
C LEU A 235 9.69 4.46 13.41
N LYS A 236 9.61 5.59 14.11
CA LYS A 236 9.40 5.65 15.57
C LYS A 236 8.05 5.07 15.99
N ARG A 237 6.96 5.46 15.29
CA ARG A 237 5.59 5.01 15.62
C ARG A 237 5.37 3.55 15.28
N PHE A 238 5.89 3.11 14.13
CA PHE A 238 5.63 1.76 13.62
C PHE A 238 6.51 0.69 14.27
N LYS A 239 7.70 1.05 14.77
CA LYS A 239 8.64 0.15 15.45
C LYS A 239 7.95 -0.81 16.42
N GLY A 240 7.15 -0.33 17.37
CA GLY A 240 6.52 -1.20 18.39
C GLY A 240 5.59 -2.25 17.79
N VAL A 241 4.83 -1.86 16.76
CA VAL A 241 3.92 -2.76 16.03
C VAL A 241 4.74 -3.77 15.23
N ALA A 242 5.71 -3.32 14.44
CA ALA A 242 6.55 -4.17 13.61
C ALA A 242 7.29 -5.24 14.43
N GLN A 243 7.91 -4.84 15.54
CA GLN A 243 8.60 -5.77 16.44
C GLN A 243 7.64 -6.80 17.05
N THR A 244 6.41 -6.40 17.38
CA THR A 244 5.40 -7.31 17.95
C THR A 244 4.95 -8.34 16.92
N LEU A 245 4.69 -7.90 15.68
CA LEU A 245 4.25 -8.78 14.59
C LEU A 245 5.33 -9.79 14.20
N GLU A 246 6.59 -9.35 14.08
CA GLU A 246 7.71 -10.24 13.77
C GLU A 246 7.98 -11.25 14.90
N LYS A 247 8.00 -10.81 16.17
CA LYS A 247 8.24 -11.70 17.32
C LYS A 247 7.15 -12.76 17.48
N LYS A 248 5.91 -12.44 17.11
CA LYS A 248 4.79 -13.38 17.13
C LYS A 248 4.72 -14.27 15.87
N GLY A 249 5.60 -14.06 14.90
CA GLY A 249 5.69 -14.86 13.68
C GLY A 249 4.63 -14.53 12.62
N TYR A 250 3.87 -13.44 12.79
CA TYR A 250 2.83 -13.04 11.83
C TYR A 250 3.40 -12.40 10.56
N THR A 251 4.62 -11.86 10.64
CA THR A 251 5.25 -11.16 9.52
C THR A 251 6.70 -11.57 9.32
N GLN A 252 7.17 -11.45 8.08
CA GLN A 252 8.57 -11.53 7.72
C GLN A 252 8.97 -10.22 7.05
N PHE A 253 9.75 -9.42 7.78
CA PHE A 253 10.20 -8.11 7.34
C PHE A 253 11.56 -8.17 6.65
N THR A 254 11.75 -7.35 5.61
CA THR A 254 13.08 -7.03 5.04
C THR A 254 13.19 -5.53 4.75
N PRO A 255 14.16 -4.79 5.33
CA PRO A 255 14.42 -3.41 4.97
C PRO A 255 15.20 -3.33 3.66
N HIS A 256 14.90 -2.31 2.86
CA HIS A 256 15.57 -2.06 1.59
C HIS A 256 15.94 -0.60 1.43
N TYR A 257 17.05 -0.35 0.72
CA TYR A 257 17.54 1.00 0.48
C TYR A 257 17.79 1.20 -1.00
N ILE A 258 17.24 2.30 -1.54
CA ILE A 258 17.46 2.63 -2.94
C ILE A 258 18.93 3.04 -3.13
N THR A 259 19.53 2.54 -4.19
CA THR A 259 20.89 2.89 -4.61
C THR A 259 20.90 3.01 -6.13
N TRP A 260 21.35 4.17 -6.58
CA TRP A 260 21.50 4.47 -8.00
C TRP A 260 22.88 4.07 -8.47
N TYR A 261 23.13 4.20 -9.77
CA TYR A 261 24.47 4.10 -10.33
C TYR A 261 24.80 5.38 -11.09
N CYS A 262 26.08 5.66 -11.19
CA CYS A 262 26.63 6.75 -11.97
C CYS A 262 26.92 6.25 -13.38
N PRO A 263 26.40 6.90 -14.44
CA PRO A 263 26.67 6.47 -15.80
C PRO A 263 28.18 6.49 -16.13
N GLU A 264 28.63 5.52 -16.92
CA GLU A 264 30.06 5.25 -17.17
C GLU A 264 30.85 6.48 -17.63
N ASN A 265 30.25 7.31 -18.48
CA ASN A 265 30.85 8.53 -19.01
C ASN A 265 31.09 9.61 -17.93
N PHE A 266 30.47 9.51 -16.77
CA PHE A 266 30.59 10.46 -15.66
C PHE A 266 31.36 9.91 -14.46
N VAL A 267 31.85 8.67 -14.50
CA VAL A 267 32.55 8.02 -13.36
C VAL A 267 33.73 8.85 -12.84
N LEU A 268 34.45 9.54 -13.74
CA LEU A 268 35.60 10.37 -13.37
C LEU A 268 35.23 11.78 -12.89
N SER A 269 33.97 12.18 -13.05
CA SER A 269 33.48 13.51 -12.66
C SER A 269 33.54 13.73 -11.14
N LYS A 270 33.66 14.99 -10.72
CA LYS A 270 33.67 15.34 -9.29
C LYS A 270 32.34 14.94 -8.62
N GLN A 271 31.23 15.12 -9.33
CA GLN A 271 29.88 14.81 -8.86
C GLN A 271 29.74 13.32 -8.59
N CYS A 272 30.15 12.46 -9.52
CA CYS A 272 30.10 11.02 -9.32
C CYS A 272 30.96 10.57 -8.14
N LYS A 273 32.19 11.07 -8.06
CA LYS A 273 33.12 10.72 -6.98
C LYS A 273 32.64 11.18 -5.59
N SER A 274 31.89 12.28 -5.50
CA SER A 274 31.34 12.71 -4.21
C SER A 274 30.08 11.93 -3.83
N GLN A 275 29.25 11.53 -4.79
CA GLN A 275 27.94 10.91 -4.49
C GLN A 275 27.94 9.38 -4.43
N CYS A 276 29.04 8.73 -4.81
CA CYS A 276 29.08 7.29 -5.01
C CYS A 276 30.23 6.58 -4.29
N ILE A 277 30.04 5.29 -4.04
CA ILE A 277 31.08 4.32 -3.66
C ILE A 277 31.31 3.30 -4.80
N ASN A 278 32.32 2.44 -4.63
CA ASN A 278 32.69 1.39 -5.59
C ASN A 278 32.78 1.89 -7.04
N HIS A 279 33.49 3.01 -7.23
CA HIS A 279 33.74 3.62 -8.54
C HIS A 279 32.46 3.96 -9.33
N GLY A 280 31.41 4.43 -8.65
CA GLY A 280 30.18 4.89 -9.29
C GLY A 280 29.09 3.83 -9.39
N ARG A 281 29.32 2.61 -8.92
CA ARG A 281 28.31 1.53 -8.97
C ARG A 281 27.14 1.75 -8.03
N TYR A 282 27.38 2.40 -6.88
CA TYR A 282 26.37 2.63 -5.86
C TYR A 282 26.39 4.08 -5.40
N CYS A 283 25.28 4.78 -5.61
CA CYS A 283 25.16 6.21 -5.43
C CYS A 283 23.86 6.57 -4.72
N ALA A 284 23.85 7.69 -4.01
CA ALA A 284 22.65 8.32 -3.49
C ALA A 284 22.60 9.79 -3.94
N PRO A 285 21.41 10.39 -4.04
CA PRO A 285 21.30 11.82 -4.24
C PRO A 285 21.86 12.57 -3.02
N ASP A 286 22.35 13.77 -3.28
CA ASP A 286 22.90 14.66 -2.28
C ASP A 286 21.83 15.01 -1.21
N PRO A 287 22.12 14.81 0.09
CA PRO A 287 21.19 15.05 1.20
C PRO A 287 20.50 16.41 1.17
N GLU A 288 21.30 17.47 0.94
CA GLU A 288 20.89 18.87 1.01
C GLU A 288 20.56 19.44 -0.38
N GLN A 289 20.51 18.58 -1.41
CA GLN A 289 20.32 18.95 -2.82
C GLN A 289 21.36 19.97 -3.31
N GLY A 290 22.59 19.90 -2.79
CA GLY A 290 23.66 20.83 -3.17
C GLY A 290 25.07 20.39 -2.75
N PHE A 291 25.97 20.24 -3.73
CA PHE A 291 27.34 19.71 -3.59
C PHE A 291 28.36 20.59 -2.84
N SER A 292 27.91 21.56 -2.03
CA SER A 292 28.79 22.63 -1.53
C SER A 292 29.01 22.63 -0.02
N LYS A 293 28.13 21.97 0.75
CA LYS A 293 28.18 21.89 2.22
C LYS A 293 27.56 20.57 2.67
N GLY A 294 27.92 20.15 3.89
CA GLY A 294 27.33 18.99 4.55
C GLY A 294 27.91 17.64 4.13
N TYR A 295 27.05 16.63 4.15
CA TYR A 295 27.37 15.25 3.79
C TYR A 295 27.07 15.02 2.32
N ASP A 296 27.86 14.18 1.66
CA ASP A 296 27.62 13.82 0.28
C ASP A 296 26.75 12.56 0.17
N GLY A 297 26.20 12.29 -1.02
CA GLY A 297 25.50 11.03 -1.32
C GLY A 297 26.33 9.78 -1.00
N ARG A 298 27.66 9.86 -1.08
CA ARG A 298 28.55 8.77 -0.66
C ARG A 298 28.34 8.38 0.81
N ASP A 299 28.20 9.37 1.70
CA ASP A 299 28.01 9.13 3.13
C ASP A 299 26.65 8.45 3.38
N VAL A 300 25.63 8.85 2.62
CA VAL A 300 24.30 8.23 2.65
C VAL A 300 24.36 6.77 2.23
N VAL A 301 25.03 6.46 1.11
CA VAL A 301 25.18 5.06 0.66
C VAL A 301 25.90 4.24 1.73
N LEU A 302 26.94 4.78 2.33
CA LEU A 302 27.69 4.09 3.37
C LEU A 302 26.82 3.81 4.61
N GLN A 303 26.07 4.79 5.10
CA GLN A 303 25.18 4.57 6.25
C GLN A 303 23.98 3.67 5.94
N ASN A 304 23.47 3.69 4.71
CA ASN A 304 22.47 2.73 4.24
C ASN A 304 23.05 1.31 4.24
N LEU A 305 24.29 1.13 3.77
CA LEU A 305 24.98 -0.15 3.81
C LEU A 305 25.17 -0.65 5.26
N TYR A 306 25.55 0.22 6.20
CA TYR A 306 25.58 -0.13 7.63
C TYR A 306 24.22 -0.61 8.14
N GLN A 307 23.13 0.09 7.79
CA GLN A 307 21.78 -0.29 8.19
C GLN A 307 21.36 -1.67 7.63
N ILE A 308 21.66 -1.96 6.35
CA ILE A 308 21.41 -3.29 5.76
C ILE A 308 22.25 -4.36 6.44
N CYS A 309 23.53 -4.09 6.69
CA CYS A 309 24.43 -5.03 7.34
C CYS A 309 24.05 -5.32 8.79
N VAL A 310 23.57 -4.32 9.53
CA VAL A 310 22.96 -4.51 10.85
C VAL A 310 21.78 -5.46 10.77
N PHE A 311 20.88 -5.28 9.80
CA PHE A 311 19.77 -6.21 9.59
C PHE A 311 20.26 -7.63 9.26
N LYS A 312 21.21 -7.80 8.34
CA LYS A 312 21.78 -9.11 7.97
C LYS A 312 22.41 -9.81 9.18
N VAL A 313 23.14 -9.08 10.03
CA VAL A 313 23.74 -9.62 11.27
C VAL A 313 22.66 -9.98 12.30
N ALA A 314 21.71 -9.08 12.54
CA ALA A 314 20.60 -9.30 13.47
C ALA A 314 19.75 -10.52 13.07
N LYS A 315 19.45 -10.67 11.77
CA LYS A 315 18.75 -11.82 11.19
C LYS A 315 19.50 -13.13 11.43
N LYS A 316 20.83 -13.15 11.24
CA LYS A 316 21.67 -14.33 11.54
C LYS A 316 21.63 -14.73 13.02
N THR A 317 21.44 -13.77 13.92
CA THR A 317 21.27 -14.02 15.36
C THR A 317 19.83 -14.35 15.79
N GLY A 318 18.90 -14.49 14.84
CA GLY A 318 17.49 -14.80 15.11
C GLY A 318 16.69 -13.62 15.68
N LYS A 319 17.19 -12.39 15.56
CA LYS A 319 16.55 -11.17 16.10
C LYS A 319 16.45 -10.06 15.04
N PRO A 320 15.84 -10.30 13.86
CA PRO A 320 15.76 -9.32 12.77
C PRO A 320 15.13 -7.99 13.19
N TRP A 321 14.19 -8.03 14.14
CA TRP A 321 13.51 -6.85 14.69
C TRP A 321 14.43 -5.84 15.40
N LEU A 322 15.70 -6.18 15.68
CA LEU A 322 16.70 -5.24 16.19
C LEU A 322 17.07 -4.16 15.17
N TRP A 323 16.80 -4.37 13.88
CA TRP A 323 16.96 -3.31 12.89
C TRP A 323 16.09 -2.09 13.21
N TRP A 324 14.85 -2.30 13.66
CA TRP A 324 13.96 -1.21 14.10
C TRP A 324 14.55 -0.42 15.27
N ASP A 325 15.23 -1.10 16.19
CA ASP A 325 15.97 -0.43 17.27
C ASP A 325 17.13 0.39 16.71
N TYR A 326 17.92 -0.19 15.79
CA TYR A 326 19.06 0.48 15.18
C TYR A 326 18.66 1.76 14.44
N VAL A 327 17.73 1.70 13.50
CA VAL A 327 17.39 2.87 12.68
C VAL A 327 16.72 3.98 13.49
N THR A 328 15.92 3.64 14.51
CA THR A 328 15.32 4.64 15.39
C THR A 328 16.36 5.29 16.31
N HIS A 329 17.29 4.51 16.86
CA HIS A 329 18.38 5.01 17.68
C HIS A 329 19.38 5.85 16.87
N PHE A 330 19.71 5.40 15.66
CA PHE A 330 20.60 6.11 14.74
C PHE A 330 20.01 7.47 14.34
N ALA A 331 18.72 7.54 13.97
CA ALA A 331 18.05 8.80 13.64
C ALA A 331 18.05 9.81 14.81
N ILE A 332 18.11 9.35 16.06
CA ILE A 332 18.17 10.21 17.25
C ILE A 332 19.61 10.63 17.59
N MET A 333 20.55 9.69 17.55
CA MET A 333 21.91 9.87 18.04
C MET A 333 22.88 10.41 16.98
N CYS A 334 22.62 10.12 15.70
CA CYS A 334 23.52 10.39 14.59
C CYS A 334 22.96 11.39 13.55
N PRO A 335 22.31 12.50 13.96
CA PRO A 335 21.70 13.40 12.99
C PRO A 335 22.74 14.19 12.18
N MET A 336 22.46 14.38 10.89
CA MET A 336 23.33 15.18 10.01
C MET A 336 23.46 16.64 10.48
N LYS A 337 22.37 17.24 11.00
CA LYS A 337 22.36 18.61 11.58
C LYS A 337 23.44 18.85 12.63
N LYS A 338 23.83 17.79 13.35
CA LYS A 338 24.84 17.86 14.41
C LYS A 338 26.20 17.34 13.97
N LYS A 339 26.38 17.04 12.68
CA LYS A 339 27.58 16.42 12.10
C LYS A 339 27.95 15.08 12.76
N MET A 340 26.92 14.32 13.12
CA MET A 340 27.06 13.01 13.78
C MET A 340 26.77 11.84 12.83
N TYR A 341 26.57 12.09 11.54
CA TYR A 341 26.30 11.07 10.53
C TYR A 341 27.61 10.37 10.11
N THR A 342 28.27 9.71 11.07
CA THR A 342 29.61 9.13 10.90
C THR A 342 29.65 7.65 11.29
N HIS A 343 30.72 6.98 10.87
CA HIS A 343 30.99 5.60 11.24
C HIS A 343 31.09 5.41 12.77
N GLU A 344 31.70 6.36 13.48
CA GLU A 344 31.87 6.28 14.94
C GLU A 344 30.52 6.33 15.65
N CYS A 345 29.60 7.17 15.16
CA CYS A 345 28.26 7.26 15.71
C CYS A 345 27.47 5.97 15.45
N ALA A 346 27.45 5.48 14.20
CA ALA A 346 26.87 4.19 13.85
C ALA A 346 27.40 3.05 14.75
N SER A 347 28.71 2.99 14.94
CA SER A 347 29.38 2.00 15.81
C SER A 347 28.98 2.14 17.27
N GLY A 348 28.71 3.36 17.75
CA GLY A 348 28.11 3.61 19.06
C GLY A 348 26.74 2.95 19.20
N VAL A 349 25.89 3.08 18.19
CA VAL A 349 24.55 2.49 18.16
C VAL A 349 24.60 0.96 18.04
N ILE A 350 25.46 0.41 17.17
CA ILE A 350 25.64 -1.04 17.01
C ILE A 350 26.02 -1.68 18.36
N ARG A 351 26.98 -1.08 19.07
CA ARG A 351 27.44 -1.56 20.38
C ARG A 351 26.37 -1.45 21.45
N SER A 352 25.58 -0.37 21.47
CA SER A 352 24.51 -0.20 22.46
C SER A 352 23.39 -1.24 22.32
N LEU A 353 23.22 -1.80 21.12
CA LEU A 353 22.28 -2.89 20.83
C LEU A 353 22.88 -4.29 21.03
N GLY A 354 24.16 -4.39 21.43
CA GLY A 354 24.84 -5.66 21.65
C GLY A 354 25.11 -6.46 20.37
N LEU A 355 25.14 -5.80 19.20
CA LEU A 355 25.48 -6.44 17.93
C LEU A 355 27.00 -6.48 17.73
N SER A 356 27.49 -7.48 16.99
CA SER A 356 28.92 -7.63 16.71
C SER A 356 29.38 -6.58 15.69
N GLN A 357 30.12 -5.58 16.15
CA GLN A 357 30.75 -4.58 15.29
C GLN A 357 31.56 -5.25 14.17
N LYS A 358 32.42 -6.22 14.53
CA LYS A 358 33.24 -6.96 13.57
C LYS A 358 32.42 -7.63 12.47
N ALA A 359 31.27 -8.24 12.81
CA ALA A 359 30.42 -8.89 11.82
C ALA A 359 29.73 -7.87 10.88
N VAL A 360 29.41 -6.69 11.40
CA VAL A 360 28.86 -5.59 10.59
C VAL A 360 29.95 -5.03 9.67
N ASP A 361 31.14 -4.74 10.18
CA ASP A 361 32.27 -4.22 9.38
C ASP A 361 32.66 -5.20 8.26
N MET A 362 32.68 -6.50 8.55
CA MET A 362 32.90 -7.55 7.54
C MET A 362 31.82 -7.59 6.46
N CYS A 363 30.59 -7.20 6.78
CA CYS A 363 29.50 -7.11 5.81
C CYS A 363 29.58 -5.83 4.97
N VAL A 364 30.06 -4.73 5.56
CA VAL A 364 30.24 -3.43 4.88
C VAL A 364 31.43 -3.47 3.92
N GLY A 365 32.49 -4.20 4.26
CA GLY A 365 33.63 -4.39 3.37
C GLY A 365 34.38 -3.09 3.05
N ASP A 366 35.05 -3.08 1.89
CA ASP A 366 35.78 -1.90 1.40
C ASP A 366 34.89 -1.08 0.45
N PRO A 367 34.44 0.13 0.84
CA PRO A 367 33.63 1.00 -0.02
C PRO A 367 34.42 1.62 -1.18
N HIS A 368 35.74 1.44 -1.22
CA HIS A 368 36.61 1.93 -2.28
C HIS A 368 36.95 0.89 -3.34
N ALA A 369 36.55 -0.37 -3.13
CA ALA A 369 36.87 -1.44 -4.06
C ALA A 369 36.25 -1.19 -5.45
N ASP A 370 36.98 -1.49 -6.51
CA ASP A 370 36.49 -1.41 -7.90
C ASP A 370 35.79 -2.72 -8.32
N GLU A 371 34.86 -3.18 -7.49
CA GLU A 371 34.11 -4.41 -7.71
C GLU A 371 32.67 -4.29 -7.23
N ASP A 372 31.82 -5.23 -7.66
CA ASP A 372 30.43 -5.32 -7.22
C ASP A 372 30.39 -5.67 -5.73
N HIS A 373 29.68 -4.86 -4.95
CA HIS A 373 29.45 -5.14 -3.55
C HIS A 373 28.22 -6.05 -3.42
N PRO A 374 28.33 -7.28 -2.89
CA PRO A 374 27.25 -8.26 -2.94
C PRO A 374 25.95 -7.75 -2.30
N VAL A 375 26.05 -7.04 -1.17
CA VAL A 375 24.87 -6.48 -0.48
C VAL A 375 24.18 -5.40 -1.30
N LEU A 376 24.93 -4.53 -1.99
CA LEU A 376 24.33 -3.41 -2.72
C LEU A 376 23.88 -3.84 -4.12
N LYS A 377 24.54 -4.85 -4.69
CA LYS A 377 24.08 -5.53 -5.89
C LYS A 377 22.73 -6.21 -5.65
N ASP A 378 22.58 -6.91 -4.52
CA ASP A 378 21.29 -7.49 -4.10
C ASP A 378 20.20 -6.39 -4.02
N GLU A 379 20.51 -5.21 -3.49
CA GLU A 379 19.57 -4.09 -3.42
C GLU A 379 19.17 -3.58 -4.80
N GLN A 380 20.11 -3.38 -5.73
CA GLN A 380 19.80 -2.98 -7.11
C GLN A 380 18.94 -4.02 -7.83
N ASP A 381 19.24 -5.31 -7.63
CA ASP A 381 18.46 -6.39 -8.23
C ASP A 381 17.07 -6.52 -7.60
N ALA A 382 16.92 -6.19 -6.31
CA ALA A 382 15.65 -6.14 -5.62
C ALA A 382 14.82 -4.91 -5.99
N GLN A 383 15.44 -3.80 -6.41
CA GLN A 383 14.74 -2.60 -6.89
C GLN A 383 13.98 -2.87 -8.20
N ILE A 384 14.53 -3.75 -9.05
CA ILE A 384 13.91 -4.14 -10.31
C ILE A 384 12.64 -4.96 -10.02
N GLY A 385 11.55 -4.58 -10.68
CA GLY A 385 10.27 -5.24 -10.59
C GLY A 385 10.34 -6.70 -11.02
N LYS A 386 9.62 -7.59 -10.33
CA LYS A 386 9.45 -8.99 -10.72
C LYS A 386 7.96 -9.31 -10.87
N GLY A 387 7.60 -9.96 -11.99
CA GLY A 387 6.21 -10.30 -12.31
C GLY A 387 5.36 -9.06 -12.58
N SER A 388 4.28 -8.88 -11.83
CA SER A 388 3.38 -7.71 -11.95
C SER A 388 3.86 -6.46 -11.18
N ARG A 389 4.93 -6.57 -10.39
CA ARG A 389 5.52 -5.45 -9.64
C ARG A 389 6.40 -4.62 -10.58
N SER A 390 6.18 -3.31 -10.65
CA SER A 390 7.10 -2.39 -11.32
C SER A 390 8.39 -2.18 -10.50
N ASP A 391 9.34 -1.44 -11.05
CA ASP A 391 10.53 -1.01 -10.32
C ASP A 391 10.17 -0.10 -9.14
N VAL A 392 10.99 -0.13 -8.08
CA VAL A 392 10.88 0.81 -6.96
C VAL A 392 11.69 2.06 -7.28
N THR A 393 11.00 3.15 -7.62
CA THR A 393 11.63 4.41 -8.04
C THR A 393 11.32 5.59 -7.11
N MET A 394 10.44 5.39 -6.12
CA MET A 394 9.99 6.42 -5.20
C MET A 394 10.10 5.94 -3.76
N LEU A 395 10.40 6.87 -2.85
CA LEU A 395 10.52 6.61 -1.42
C LEU A 395 9.62 7.54 -0.59
N PRO A 396 9.14 7.07 0.58
CA PRO A 396 9.19 5.68 1.02
C PRO A 396 8.21 4.80 0.20
N THR A 397 8.52 3.51 0.06
CA THR A 397 7.61 2.53 -0.57
C THR A 397 7.48 1.31 0.32
N LEU A 398 6.25 0.87 0.60
CA LEU A 398 5.99 -0.38 1.30
C LEU A 398 5.63 -1.44 0.25
N VAL A 399 6.27 -2.61 0.27
CA VAL A 399 5.86 -3.74 -0.57
C VAL A 399 5.30 -4.80 0.36
N ILE A 400 4.10 -5.28 0.11
CA ILE A 400 3.50 -6.39 0.86
C ILE A 400 3.17 -7.48 -0.15
N ASN A 401 3.76 -8.66 0.02
CA ASN A 401 3.56 -9.83 -0.84
C ASN A 401 3.74 -9.49 -2.34
N ASN A 402 4.90 -8.89 -2.66
CA ASN A 402 5.29 -8.45 -4.00
C ASN A 402 4.38 -7.37 -4.64
N ARG A 403 3.51 -6.70 -3.89
CA ARG A 403 2.72 -5.55 -4.37
C ARG A 403 3.19 -4.25 -3.72
N GLN A 404 3.44 -3.21 -4.52
CA GLN A 404 3.83 -1.90 -4.00
C GLN A 404 2.60 -1.14 -3.46
N TYR A 405 2.76 -0.53 -2.30
CA TYR A 405 1.79 0.36 -1.66
C TYR A 405 2.42 1.75 -1.52
N LYS A 406 1.72 2.73 -2.09
CA LYS A 406 2.11 4.14 -2.10
C LYS A 406 0.97 4.92 -1.46
N GLY A 407 1.23 5.53 -0.31
CA GLY A 407 0.22 6.28 0.45
C GLY A 407 0.89 7.31 1.35
N GLN A 408 0.10 8.26 1.84
CA GLN A 408 0.56 9.19 2.87
C GLN A 408 0.81 8.38 4.16
N CYS A 409 2.04 8.40 4.69
CA CYS A 409 2.47 7.59 5.84
C CYS A 409 1.67 7.83 7.15
N SER A 410 0.66 8.71 7.12
CA SER A 410 -0.25 9.02 8.21
C SER A 410 -1.39 8.00 8.42
N SER A 411 -1.66 7.10 7.47
CA SER A 411 -2.86 6.24 7.51
C SER A 411 -2.62 4.72 7.37
N LEU A 412 -1.49 4.21 7.82
CA LEU A 412 -1.33 2.76 8.06
C LEU A 412 -1.95 2.39 9.42
N GLN A 413 -3.29 2.39 9.50
CA GLN A 413 -3.99 1.67 10.56
C GLN A 413 -4.06 0.20 10.15
N PHE A 414 -3.25 -0.64 10.81
CA PHE A 414 -3.49 -2.08 10.80
C PHE A 414 -4.72 -2.33 11.67
N GLN A 415 -5.84 -2.70 11.03
CA GLN A 415 -7.03 -3.25 11.70
C GLN A 415 -6.79 -4.69 12.13
#